data_AF-A0AAU5S990-F1
#
_entry.id   AF-A0AAU5S990-F1
#
_cell.length_a   1.000
_cell.length_b   1.000
_cell.length_c   1.000
_cell.angle_alpha   90.00
_cell.angle_beta   90.00
_cell.angle_gamma   90.00
#
_symmetry.space_group_name_H-M   'P 1'
#
loop_
_entity.id
_entity.type
_entity.pdbx_description
1 polymer ?
#
loop_
_entity_poly.entity_id
_entity_poly.type
_entity_poly.pdbx_seq_one_letter_code
_entity_poly.pdbx_strand_id
1 'polypeptide(L)' 'MPRNLYDSPVAGEFAALCGGGTDNDGSMEDCLTLAELAGGGFAVRDTKTAGEGRELRFSEAELTSFATGWLATRA' A
#
# COMPACT_ATOMS: atom_id res chain seq x y z
N MET A 1 13.62 -15.93 12.81
CA MET A 1 12.50 -14.99 13.04
C MET A 1 12.28 -14.25 11.72
N PRO A 2 11.04 -14.14 11.21
CA PRO A 2 10.80 -13.24 10.08
C PRO A 2 11.21 -11.82 10.47
N ARG A 3 11.81 -11.09 9.51
CA ARG A 3 12.22 -9.70 9.68
C ARG A 3 11.00 -8.84 10.00
N ASN A 4 11.12 -7.93 10.96
CA ASN A 4 10.10 -6.92 11.19
C ASN A 4 10.10 -5.90 10.03
N LEU A 5 8.99 -5.81 9.30
CA LEU A 5 8.87 -4.94 8.12
C LEU A 5 8.88 -3.45 8.48
N TYR A 6 8.55 -3.08 9.72
CA TYR A 6 8.61 -1.69 10.18
C TYR A 6 10.05 -1.18 10.36
N ASP A 7 11.03 -2.08 10.45
CA ASP A 7 12.44 -1.71 10.51
C ASP A 7 13.04 -1.49 9.10
N SER A 8 12.25 -1.73 8.04
CA SER A 8 12.69 -1.60 6.65
C SER A 8 12.29 -0.24 6.08
N PRO A 9 13.25 0.57 5.58
CA PRO A 9 12.94 1.86 4.98
C PRO A 9 12.13 1.69 3.69
N VAL A 10 11.31 2.68 3.37
CA VAL A 10 10.65 2.77 2.07
C VAL A 10 11.71 3.03 1.00
N ALA A 11 11.71 2.23 -0.07
CA ALA A 11 12.75 2.23 -1.09
C ALA A 11 12.41 3.08 -2.33
N GLY A 12 11.19 3.62 -2.43
CA GLY A 12 10.74 4.39 -3.59
C GLY A 12 9.53 5.29 -3.31
N GLU A 13 9.01 5.90 -4.37
CA GLU A 13 7.82 6.74 -4.27
C GLU A 13 6.54 5.90 -4.10
N PHE A 14 5.53 6.51 -3.47
CA PHE A 14 4.21 5.92 -3.35
C PHE A 14 3.46 6.02 -4.68
N ALA A 15 3.11 4.89 -5.26
CA ALA A 15 2.27 4.79 -6.44
C ALA A 15 0.81 4.61 -6.04
N ALA A 16 -0.10 5.35 -6.68
CA ALA A 16 -1.53 5.28 -6.43
C ALA A 16 -2.23 4.22 -7.30
N LEU A 17 -3.06 3.39 -6.66
CA LEU A 17 -4.01 2.48 -7.28
C LEU A 17 -5.42 2.97 -6.93
N CYS A 18 -6.09 3.57 -7.90
CA CYS A 18 -7.37 4.24 -7.71
C CYS A 18 -8.53 3.44 -8.31
N GLY A 19 -9.66 3.40 -7.60
CA GLY A 19 -10.85 2.64 -7.98
C GLY A 19 -11.72 3.28 -9.07
N GLY A 20 -11.35 4.47 -9.56
CA GLY A 20 -12.05 5.23 -10.60
C GLY A 20 -11.73 6.72 -10.52
N GLY A 21 -11.62 7.41 -11.66
CA GLY A 21 -11.16 8.81 -11.77
C GLY A 21 -9.69 8.93 -12.22
N THR A 22 -9.34 10.02 -12.91
CA THR A 22 -7.96 10.32 -13.36
C THR A 22 -7.31 11.44 -12.54
N ASP A 23 -8.12 12.06 -11.71
CA ASP A 23 -7.90 13.18 -10.82
C ASP A 23 -7.26 12.66 -9.52
N ASN A 24 -6.11 12.01 -9.70
CA ASN A 24 -5.23 11.49 -8.64
C ASN A 24 -4.50 12.64 -7.92
N ASP A 25 -5.20 13.69 -7.52
CA ASP A 25 -4.63 14.91 -6.92
C ASP A 25 -4.37 14.78 -5.40
N GLY A 26 -4.74 13.64 -4.82
CA GLY A 26 -4.58 13.34 -3.39
C GLY A 26 -5.59 14.05 -2.48
N SER A 27 -6.65 14.63 -3.05
CA SER A 27 -7.73 15.28 -2.29
C SER A 27 -8.88 14.33 -1.90
N MET A 28 -9.08 13.25 -2.66
CA MET A 28 -10.14 12.25 -2.43
C MET A 28 -9.59 10.94 -1.83
N GLU A 29 -10.46 10.23 -1.08
CA GLU A 29 -10.23 8.89 -0.48
C GLU A 29 -10.56 7.77 -1.49
N ASP A 30 -10.16 7.93 -2.74
CA ASP A 30 -10.47 7.03 -3.87
C ASP A 30 -9.28 6.16 -4.31
N CYS A 31 -8.12 6.40 -3.71
CA CYS A 31 -6.85 5.81 -4.07
C CYS A 31 -6.16 5.16 -2.86
N LEU A 32 -5.72 3.92 -3.04
CA LEU A 32 -4.75 3.26 -2.17
C LEU A 32 -3.36 3.53 -2.73
N THR A 33 -2.40 3.96 -1.91
CA THR A 33 -1.01 4.10 -2.36
C THR A 33 -0.12 3.04 -1.75
N LEU A 34 0.83 2.55 -2.54
CA LEU A 34 1.86 1.61 -2.08
C LEU A 34 3.25 2.01 -2.55
N ALA A 35 4.25 1.67 -1.74
CA ALA A 35 5.66 1.78 -2.08
C ALA A 35 6.41 0.53 -1.63
N GLU A 36 7.48 0.17 -2.33
CA GLU A 36 8.32 -0.97 -1.94
C GLU A 36 9.16 -0.68 -0.69
N LEU A 37 9.43 -1.73 0.08
CA LEU A 37 10.36 -1.70 1.21
C LEU A 37 11.74 -2.18 0.78
N ALA A 38 12.79 -1.59 1.36
CA ALA A 38 14.14 -2.08 1.17
C ALA A 38 14.25 -3.53 1.69
N GLY A 39 14.70 -4.44 0.83
CA GLY A 39 14.76 -5.88 1.12
C GLY A 39 13.40 -6.60 1.03
N GLY A 40 12.39 -5.98 0.42
CA GLY A 40 11.15 -6.63 -0.01
C GLY A 40 9.93 -6.35 0.89
N GLY A 41 8.74 -6.46 0.30
CA GLY A 41 7.47 -6.09 0.91
C GLY A 41 7.03 -4.68 0.52
N PHE A 42 5.90 -4.24 1.09
CA PHE A 42 5.20 -3.02 0.71
C PHE A 42 4.77 -2.21 1.93
N ALA A 43 4.90 -0.89 1.82
CA ALA A 43 4.23 0.08 2.68
C ALA A 43 2.97 0.56 1.98
N VAL A 44 1.86 0.60 2.70
CA VAL A 44 0.53 0.98 2.18
C VAL A 44 -0.02 2.14 3.00
N ARG A 45 -0.55 3.16 2.33
CA ARG A 45 -1.16 4.33 2.96
C ARG A 45 -2.25 4.96 2.10
N ASP A 46 -3.05 5.83 2.72
CA ASP A 46 -3.95 6.77 2.05
C ASP A 46 -3.14 7.79 1.22
N THR A 47 -3.70 8.30 0.13
CA THR A 47 -3.13 9.40 -0.67
C THR A 47 -2.99 10.71 0.12
N LYS A 48 -3.79 10.91 1.17
CA LYS A 48 -3.75 12.12 2.00
C LYS A 48 -2.50 12.16 2.89
N THR A 49 -1.86 13.32 2.95
CA THR A 49 -0.66 13.55 3.78
C THR A 49 -0.88 13.35 5.28
N ALA A 50 -2.13 13.41 5.77
CA ALA A 50 -2.48 13.12 7.16
C ALA A 50 -2.16 11.67 7.58
N GLY A 51 -1.99 10.74 6.62
CA GLY A 51 -1.58 9.36 6.85
C GLY A 51 -0.06 9.14 6.89
N GLU A 52 0.76 10.17 6.66
CA GLU A 52 2.22 10.06 6.65
C GLU A 52 2.78 9.53 7.98
N GLY A 53 3.72 8.58 7.90
CA GLY A 53 4.34 7.94 9.05
C GLY A 53 3.46 6.89 9.74
N ARG A 54 2.28 6.58 9.17
CA ARG A 54 1.34 5.57 9.69
C ARG A 54 1.09 4.45 8.69
N GLU A 55 2.07 4.16 7.84
CA GLU A 55 1.90 3.18 6.78
C GLU A 55 1.78 1.76 7.34
N LEU A 56 0.82 1.01 6.82
CA LEU A 56 0.74 -0.43 7.06
C LEU A 56 1.84 -1.13 6.26
N ARG A 57 2.44 -2.17 6.85
CA ARG A 57 3.54 -2.92 6.21
C ARG A 57 3.10 -4.35 5.97
N PHE A 58 3.27 -4.81 4.74
CA PHE A 58 2.92 -6.16 4.32
C PHE A 58 4.07 -6.81 3.57
N SER A 59 4.25 -8.12 3.73
CA SER A 59 5.04 -8.88 2.77
C SER A 59 4.31 -8.95 1.43
N GLU A 60 5.04 -9.26 0.36
CA GLU A 60 4.44 -9.51 -0.95
C GLU A 60 3.36 -10.60 -0.87
N ALA A 61 3.67 -11.72 -0.21
CA ALA A 61 2.74 -12.83 -0.06
C ALA A 61 1.44 -12.45 0.68
N GLU A 62 1.53 -11.64 1.74
CA GLU A 62 0.36 -11.15 2.48
C GLU A 62 -0.49 -10.21 1.64
N LEU A 63 0.13 -9.24 0.96
CA LEU A 63 -0.59 -8.26 0.14
C LEU A 63 -1.28 -8.93 -1.06
N THR A 64 -0.60 -9.85 -1.74
CA THR A 64 -1.18 -10.64 -2.84
C THR A 64 -2.33 -11.52 -2.36
N SER A 65 -2.14 -12.23 -1.23
CA SER A 65 -3.20 -13.08 -0.66
C SER A 65 -4.43 -12.28 -0.28
N PHE A 66 -4.25 -11.08 0.30
CA PHE A 66 -5.33 -10.15 0.56
C PHE A 66 -6.06 -9.74 -0.72
N ALA A 67 -5.33 -9.29 -1.75
CA ALA A 67 -5.93 -8.82 -3.00
C ALA A 67 -6.76 -9.91 -3.68
N THR A 68 -6.20 -11.13 -3.81
CA THR A 68 -6.91 -12.27 -4.39
C THR A 68 -8.12 -12.67 -3.55
N GLY A 69 -7.97 -12.76 -2.23
CA GLY A 69 -9.06 -13.11 -1.32
C GLY A 69 -10.19 -12.09 -1.36
N TRP A 70 -9.87 -10.79 -1.34
CA TRP A 70 -10.85 -9.72 -1.42
C TRP A 70 -11.64 -9.77 -2.74
N LEU A 71 -10.96 -9.91 -3.88
CA LEU A 71 -11.62 -10.03 -5.19
C LEU A 71 -12.58 -11.24 -5.23
N ALA A 72 -12.18 -12.37 -4.66
CA ALA A 72 -13.03 -13.56 -4.61
C ALA A 72 -14.33 -13.36 -3.79
N THR A 73 -14.35 -12.45 -2.82
CA THR A 73 -15.59 -12.10 -2.06
C THR A 73 -16.57 -11.22 -2.83
N ARG A 74 -16.15 -10.70 -4.01
CA ARG A 74 -16.94 -9.78 -4.85
C ARG A 74 -17.42 -10.43 -6.15
N ALA A 75 -17.02 -11.69 -6.40
CA ALA A 75 -17.43 -12.49 -7.53
C ALA A 75 -18.84 -13.07 -7.35
#